data_AF-A9ET70-F1
#
_entry.id   AF-A9ET70-F1
#
_cell.length_a   1.000
_cell.length_b   1.000
_cell.length_c   1.000
_cell.angle_alpha   90.00
_cell.angle_beta   90.00
_cell.angle_gamma   90.00
#
_symmetry.space_group_name_H-M   'P 1'
#
loop_
_entity.id
_entity.type
_entity.pdbx_description
1 polymer ?
#
loop_
_entity_poly.entity_id
_entity_poly.type
_entity_poly.pdbx_seq_one_letter_code
_entity_poly.pdbx_strand_id
1 'polypeptide(L)'
;MTERRLPPRSSGPTPAERVPDPTSTRAAPGALLGPGTPRDDATSLRIVSYNVRYFGHGTRGIASTSAAITRIATTLARMSPLPDLVCLQEVETQSLRSSTMNPRWHPEETQLDRLMTELHAALAQAQRRERYVAYYFPAHTYRLTSRTNIYTTGLAVLARDTFHIGHHNAERPHDITHRRGVKSLKQTRICAHVSFEHESGQSFDVFNTHLSLPSVFSREFWTGEARMGFGPNQIEEARVLADFVRRERRSDNFVVVGDFNSLPGSPVDRFLREEIGFVDAFAKVRCFSETEARAFPTAGFMNLRMHLDHVYSSERLQWLDFTGTHPFGHKGAFAGLSDHVPLIARCRLPGSAG
;
A
#
# COMPACT_ATOMS: atom_id res chain seq x y z
N MET A 1 10.41 -57.90 36.05
CA MET A 1 10.62 -57.41 37.43
C MET A 1 9.79 -56.15 37.60
N THR A 2 8.76 -56.26 38.45
CA THR A 2 8.01 -55.20 39.18
C THR A 2 7.64 -53.94 38.39
N GLU A 3 6.46 -53.85 37.76
CA GLU A 3 5.11 -53.72 38.36
C GLU A 3 5.01 -52.74 39.53
N ARG A 4 4.20 -51.69 39.35
CA ARG A 4 3.12 -51.39 40.29
C ARG A 4 1.86 -50.97 39.53
N ARG A 5 0.80 -51.65 39.91
CA ARG A 5 -0.53 -51.75 39.30
C ARG A 5 -1.56 -51.26 40.33
N LEU A 6 -2.62 -50.64 39.79
CA LEU A 6 -4.04 -50.79 40.17
C LEU A 6 -4.53 -50.20 41.52
N PRO A 7 -5.87 -50.07 41.75
CA PRO A 7 -7.00 -50.49 40.90
C PRO A 7 -8.14 -49.45 40.69
N PRO A 8 -9.09 -49.80 39.80
CA PRO A 8 -10.34 -49.10 39.51
C PRO A 8 -11.56 -49.75 40.20
N ARG A 9 -12.74 -49.17 39.93
CA ARG A 9 -14.12 -49.72 39.86
C ARG A 9 -15.08 -48.89 40.71
N SER A 10 -16.37 -48.69 40.43
CA SER A 10 -17.31 -48.88 39.30
C SER A 10 -18.68 -48.89 39.98
N SER A 11 -19.71 -48.23 39.44
CA SER A 11 -21.12 -48.69 39.43
C SER A 11 -22.10 -47.56 39.03
N GLY A 12 -22.91 -47.80 38.00
CA GLY A 12 -24.24 -47.16 37.85
C GLY A 12 -25.27 -47.85 38.78
N PRO A 13 -26.62 -47.81 38.54
CA PRO A 13 -27.36 -47.26 37.38
C PRO A 13 -28.74 -46.56 37.65
N THR A 14 -29.29 -45.86 36.62
CA THR A 14 -30.74 -45.75 36.19
C THR A 14 -31.86 -45.15 37.11
N PRO A 15 -33.15 -44.98 36.67
CA PRO A 15 -33.73 -43.94 35.79
C PRO A 15 -35.10 -43.36 36.31
N ALA A 16 -35.86 -42.67 35.43
CA ALA A 16 -37.26 -42.16 35.54
C ALA A 16 -37.37 -40.65 35.92
N GLU A 17 -38.25 -39.81 35.35
CA GLU A 17 -39.60 -40.03 34.82
C GLU A 17 -40.04 -38.89 33.85
N ARG A 18 -41.20 -39.07 33.19
CA ARG A 18 -41.72 -38.38 31.98
C ARG A 18 -42.73 -37.22 32.26
N VAL A 19 -42.70 -36.15 31.42
CA VAL A 19 -43.79 -35.51 30.59
C VAL A 19 -45.08 -34.99 31.32
N PRO A 20 -45.82 -33.89 30.95
CA PRO A 20 -46.02 -33.27 29.62
C PRO A 20 -45.99 -31.72 29.45
N ASP A 21 -45.85 -31.35 28.18
CA ASP A 21 -46.24 -30.10 27.51
C ASP A 21 -47.77 -30.08 27.28
N PRO A 22 -48.48 -28.93 27.35
CA PRO A 22 -48.98 -28.39 26.08
C PRO A 22 -49.14 -26.86 26.05
N THR A 23 -48.57 -26.21 25.04
CA THR A 23 -49.37 -25.40 24.11
C THR A 23 -48.62 -25.15 22.82
N SER A 24 -48.99 -25.97 21.84
CA SER A 24 -48.72 -25.82 20.42
C SER A 24 -49.43 -24.57 19.87
N THR A 25 -48.70 -23.73 19.14
CA THR A 25 -49.22 -23.30 17.83
C THR A 25 -48.08 -23.18 16.81
N ARG A 26 -48.18 -24.04 15.79
CA ARG A 26 -47.39 -24.06 14.56
C ARG A 26 -47.53 -22.75 13.78
N ALA A 27 -46.43 -22.30 13.17
CA ALA A 27 -46.43 -21.79 11.80
C ALA A 27 -45.12 -22.20 11.11
N ALA A 28 -45.25 -22.84 9.96
CA ALA A 28 -44.18 -23.34 9.10
C ALA A 28 -43.83 -22.28 8.01
N PRO A 29 -42.83 -22.53 7.15
CA PRO A 29 -41.92 -21.53 6.59
C PRO A 29 -42.45 -20.84 5.32
N GLY A 30 -42.11 -19.56 5.16
CA GLY A 30 -42.40 -18.81 3.95
C GLY A 30 -42.22 -17.32 4.17
N ALA A 31 -40.97 -16.84 4.11
CA ALA A 31 -40.69 -15.41 4.05
C ALA A 31 -39.59 -15.17 3.01
N LEU A 32 -40.06 -15.02 1.77
CA LEU A 32 -39.62 -14.06 0.77
C LEU A 32 -38.23 -13.45 1.00
N LEU A 33 -37.29 -13.86 0.14
CA LEU A 33 -36.12 -13.08 -0.24
C LEU A 33 -36.59 -11.66 -0.61
N GLY A 34 -36.38 -10.72 0.30
CA GLY A 34 -36.51 -9.30 -0.01
C GLY A 34 -35.50 -8.91 -1.10
N PRO A 35 -35.80 -7.90 -1.92
CA PRO A 35 -34.84 -7.39 -2.89
C PRO A 35 -33.60 -6.94 -2.13
N GLY A 36 -32.44 -7.47 -2.54
CA GLY A 36 -31.16 -7.18 -1.91
C GLY A 36 -30.96 -5.68 -1.76
N THR A 37 -30.38 -5.30 -0.64
CA THR A 37 -29.81 -3.98 -0.41
C THR A 37 -29.05 -3.53 -1.67
N PRO A 38 -29.23 -2.29 -2.16
CA PRO A 38 -28.54 -1.82 -3.34
C PRO A 38 -27.03 -2.03 -3.20
N ARG A 39 -26.40 -2.38 -4.33
CA ARG A 39 -24.97 -2.64 -4.57
C ARG A 39 -24.08 -1.42 -4.26
N ASP A 40 -24.10 -0.91 -3.02
CA ASP A 40 -23.29 0.23 -2.56
C ASP A 40 -21.76 -0.02 -2.64
N ASP A 41 -21.36 -1.28 -2.87
CA ASP A 41 -19.97 -1.74 -3.03
C ASP A 41 -19.53 -1.97 -4.48
N ALA A 42 -20.42 -1.96 -5.48
CA ALA A 42 -20.09 -2.44 -6.84
C ALA A 42 -19.12 -1.53 -7.63
N THR A 43 -18.84 -0.32 -7.15
CA THR A 43 -17.84 0.60 -7.71
C THR A 43 -16.82 1.08 -6.68
N SER A 44 -16.80 0.42 -5.51
CA SER A 44 -15.88 0.75 -4.43
C SER A 44 -14.51 0.15 -4.70
N LEU A 45 -13.47 0.96 -4.52
CA LEU A 45 -12.07 0.57 -4.62
C LEU A 45 -11.39 0.72 -3.27
N ARG A 46 -10.62 -0.30 -2.87
CA ARG A 46 -9.67 -0.22 -1.76
C ARG A 46 -8.24 -0.13 -2.29
N ILE A 47 -7.59 0.99 -2.00
CA ILE A 47 -6.24 1.30 -2.48
C ILE A 47 -5.29 1.38 -1.29
N VAL A 48 -4.18 0.66 -1.36
CA VAL A 48 -3.10 0.72 -0.36
C VAL A 48 -1.89 1.39 -1.00
N SER A 49 -1.40 2.49 -0.43
CA SER A 49 -0.09 3.05 -0.77
C SER A 49 0.89 2.75 0.35
N TYR A 50 2.04 2.17 0.02
CA TYR A 50 2.98 1.73 1.04
C TYR A 50 4.44 1.76 0.58
N ASN A 51 5.24 2.62 1.20
CA ASN A 51 6.68 2.53 1.07
C ASN A 51 7.16 1.33 1.90
N VAL A 52 7.72 0.32 1.24
CA VAL A 52 8.08 -0.96 1.87
C VAL A 52 9.57 -1.04 2.20
N ARG A 53 10.24 0.10 2.29
CA ARG A 53 11.64 0.15 2.70
C ARG A 53 11.82 -0.55 4.05
N TYR A 54 12.92 -1.28 4.18
CA TYR A 54 13.36 -1.93 5.42
C TYR A 54 12.36 -2.91 6.07
N PHE A 55 12.01 -3.99 5.37
CA PHE A 55 11.35 -5.16 5.95
C PHE A 55 12.16 -5.80 7.12
N GLY A 56 12.04 -5.25 8.33
CA GLY A 56 12.57 -5.81 9.58
C GLY A 56 13.32 -4.80 10.46
N HIS A 57 12.64 -4.20 11.44
CA HIS A 57 13.25 -3.44 12.56
C HIS A 57 13.92 -4.35 13.61
N GLY A 58 14.69 -5.34 13.17
CA GLY A 58 15.60 -6.16 14.01
C GLY A 58 17.07 -6.01 13.64
N THR A 59 17.39 -5.49 12.46
CA THR A 59 18.76 -5.46 11.90
C THR A 59 19.26 -4.05 11.57
N ARG A 60 18.66 -3.00 12.12
CA ARG A 60 19.01 -1.58 11.80
C ARG A 60 19.01 -1.31 10.27
N GLY A 61 18.02 -1.85 9.55
CA GLY A 61 17.76 -1.46 8.15
C GLY A 61 18.76 -1.99 7.13
N ILE A 62 19.31 -3.19 7.33
CA ILE A 62 20.37 -3.71 6.44
C ILE A 62 19.85 -4.58 5.27
N ALA A 63 18.65 -5.19 5.37
CA ALA A 63 18.02 -5.92 4.26
C ALA A 63 16.54 -6.22 4.53
N SER A 64 15.78 -6.51 3.46
CA SER A 64 14.44 -7.07 3.56
C SER A 64 14.49 -8.52 4.04
N THR A 65 13.87 -8.83 5.18
CA THR A 65 13.84 -10.20 5.71
C THR A 65 12.64 -10.97 5.15
N SER A 66 12.84 -12.26 4.84
CA SER A 66 11.76 -13.16 4.41
C SER A 66 10.57 -13.13 5.37
N ALA A 67 10.82 -13.03 6.68
CA ALA A 67 9.78 -12.97 7.69
C ALA A 67 8.91 -11.71 7.58
N ALA A 68 9.50 -10.56 7.29
CA ALA A 68 8.74 -9.32 7.13
C ALA A 68 7.95 -9.29 5.80
N ILE A 69 8.49 -9.86 4.71
CA ILE A 69 7.74 -10.06 3.45
C ILE A 69 6.51 -10.95 3.71
N THR A 70 6.70 -12.12 4.33
CA THR A 70 5.60 -13.03 4.70
C THR A 70 4.57 -12.34 5.58
N ARG A 71 4.99 -11.51 6.55
CA ARG A 71 4.07 -10.77 7.41
C ARG A 71 3.28 -9.73 6.64
N ILE A 72 3.89 -8.97 5.73
CA ILE A 72 3.16 -8.00 4.89
C ILE A 72 2.16 -8.72 3.98
N ALA A 73 2.58 -9.77 3.30
CA ALA A 73 1.70 -10.62 2.48
C ALA A 73 0.50 -11.16 3.28
N THR A 74 0.77 -11.71 4.47
CA THR A 74 -0.27 -12.23 5.38
C THR A 74 -1.21 -11.13 5.85
N THR A 75 -0.69 -9.95 6.18
CA THR A 75 -1.50 -8.81 6.60
C THR A 75 -2.41 -8.35 5.47
N LEU A 76 -1.91 -8.21 4.25
CA LEU A 76 -2.70 -7.86 3.07
C LEU A 76 -3.81 -8.89 2.80
N ALA A 77 -3.48 -10.19 2.82
CA ALA A 77 -4.44 -11.27 2.60
C ALA A 77 -5.54 -11.38 3.67
N ARG A 78 -5.32 -10.81 4.87
CA ARG A 78 -6.29 -10.79 5.97
C ARG A 78 -7.21 -9.57 5.97
N MET A 79 -6.97 -8.59 5.12
CA MET A 79 -7.82 -7.40 5.04
C MET A 79 -9.22 -7.77 4.55
N SER A 80 -10.23 -7.10 5.09
CA SER A 80 -11.63 -7.26 4.68
C SER A 80 -12.29 -5.88 4.51
N PRO A 81 -12.78 -5.53 3.31
CA PRO A 81 -12.49 -6.19 2.02
C PRO A 81 -11.00 -6.27 1.69
N LEU A 82 -10.60 -7.15 0.77
CA LEU A 82 -9.23 -7.19 0.26
C LEU A 82 -8.89 -5.88 -0.47
N PRO A 83 -7.60 -5.49 -0.56
CA PRO A 83 -7.20 -4.37 -1.41
C PRO A 83 -7.47 -4.66 -2.87
N ASP A 84 -8.05 -3.74 -3.61
CA ASP A 84 -8.13 -3.88 -5.06
C ASP A 84 -6.79 -3.50 -5.72
N LEU A 85 -6.08 -2.55 -5.10
CA LEU A 85 -4.77 -2.08 -5.53
C LEU A 85 -3.80 -1.93 -4.35
N VAL A 86 -2.54 -2.30 -4.58
CA VAL A 86 -1.43 -2.05 -3.66
C VAL A 86 -0.29 -1.38 -4.43
N CYS A 87 -0.04 -0.12 -4.14
CA CYS A 87 1.02 0.69 -4.71
C CYS A 87 2.22 0.71 -3.77
N LEU A 88 3.34 0.16 -4.23
CA LEU A 88 4.55 -0.01 -3.42
C LEU A 88 5.66 0.93 -3.90
N GLN A 89 6.39 1.51 -2.94
CA GLN A 89 7.63 2.25 -3.17
C GLN A 89 8.81 1.50 -2.55
N GLU A 90 10.04 1.77 -3.04
CA GLU A 90 11.29 1.12 -2.58
C GLU A 90 11.28 -0.40 -2.77
N VAL A 91 10.77 -0.87 -3.92
CA VAL A 91 10.78 -2.29 -4.30
C VAL A 91 12.11 -2.65 -4.95
N GLU A 92 12.86 -3.55 -4.32
CA GLU A 92 14.15 -4.03 -4.79
C GLU A 92 14.00 -5.25 -5.72
N THR A 93 14.68 -5.25 -6.89
CA THR A 93 14.67 -6.44 -7.77
C THR A 93 15.86 -7.36 -7.57
N GLN A 94 17.01 -6.83 -7.20
CA GLN A 94 18.20 -7.63 -6.91
C GLN A 94 18.99 -6.92 -5.81
N SER A 95 19.46 -7.65 -4.81
CA SER A 95 20.53 -7.15 -3.94
C SER A 95 21.56 -8.25 -3.73
N LEU A 96 22.85 -7.93 -3.88
CA LEU A 96 23.95 -8.81 -3.44
C LEU A 96 23.87 -9.12 -1.92
N ARG A 97 23.03 -8.35 -1.21
CA ARG A 97 22.77 -8.45 0.23
C ARG A 97 21.69 -9.48 0.57
N SER A 98 20.84 -9.85 -0.37
CA SER A 98 19.82 -10.88 -0.16
C SER A 98 20.33 -12.30 -0.36
N SER A 99 21.22 -12.51 -1.34
CA SER A 99 21.83 -13.82 -1.63
C SER A 99 22.80 -14.30 -0.55
N THR A 100 23.33 -13.40 0.27
CA THR A 100 24.30 -13.72 1.34
C THR A 100 23.64 -14.03 2.69
N MET A 101 22.39 -13.63 2.93
CA MET A 101 21.71 -13.82 4.23
C MET A 101 20.68 -14.96 4.26
N ASN A 102 20.32 -15.58 3.12
CA ASN A 102 19.42 -16.73 3.12
C ASN A 102 19.75 -17.72 2.00
N PRO A 103 20.39 -18.88 2.30
CA PRO A 103 20.80 -19.88 1.29
C PRO A 103 19.61 -20.57 0.59
N ARG A 104 18.37 -20.25 0.98
CA ARG A 104 17.13 -20.71 0.31
C ARG A 104 16.61 -19.74 -0.75
N TRP A 105 17.23 -18.57 -0.93
CA TRP A 105 16.82 -17.61 -1.95
C TRP A 105 17.48 -17.97 -3.27
N HIS A 106 16.67 -18.16 -4.31
CA HIS A 106 17.22 -18.32 -5.64
C HIS A 106 17.91 -17.00 -6.04
N PRO A 107 19.14 -17.04 -6.60
CA PRO A 107 19.90 -15.83 -6.94
C PRO A 107 19.16 -14.86 -7.88
N GLU A 108 18.13 -15.34 -8.58
CA GLU A 108 17.34 -14.62 -9.57
C GLU A 108 15.96 -14.15 -9.05
N GLU A 109 15.52 -14.60 -7.86
CA GLU A 109 14.21 -14.24 -7.29
C GLU A 109 14.24 -12.78 -6.78
N THR A 110 13.33 -11.95 -7.29
CA THR A 110 13.20 -10.55 -6.86
C THR A 110 12.41 -10.42 -5.55
N GLN A 111 12.52 -9.27 -4.86
CA GLN A 111 11.69 -9.00 -3.68
C GLN A 111 10.19 -9.04 -4.03
N LEU A 112 9.84 -8.55 -5.22
CA LEU A 112 8.47 -8.54 -5.71
C LEU A 112 7.96 -9.95 -5.99
N ASP A 113 8.76 -10.80 -6.63
CA ASP A 113 8.40 -12.21 -6.88
C ASP A 113 8.12 -12.94 -5.56
N ARG A 114 8.97 -12.69 -4.56
CA ARG A 114 8.77 -13.27 -3.24
C ARG A 114 7.50 -12.77 -2.58
N LEU A 115 7.26 -11.45 -2.61
CA LEU A 115 6.04 -10.86 -2.07
C LEU A 115 4.79 -11.44 -2.73
N MET A 116 4.80 -11.60 -4.06
CA MET A 116 3.68 -12.18 -4.81
C MET A 116 3.45 -13.64 -4.46
N THR A 117 4.52 -14.43 -4.37
CA THR A 117 4.46 -15.85 -3.95
C THR A 117 3.86 -15.97 -2.55
N GLU A 118 4.34 -15.18 -1.60
CA GLU A 118 3.84 -15.16 -0.22
C GLU A 118 2.38 -14.65 -0.14
N LEU A 119 2.02 -13.65 -0.95
CA LEU A 119 0.66 -13.11 -0.99
C LEU A 119 -0.33 -14.16 -1.50
N HIS A 120 -0.02 -14.84 -2.62
CA HIS A 120 -0.88 -15.90 -3.16
C HIS A 120 -0.97 -17.10 -2.21
N ALA A 121 0.14 -17.47 -1.55
CA ALA A 121 0.13 -18.52 -0.52
C ALA A 121 -0.77 -18.13 0.68
N ALA A 122 -0.66 -16.88 1.15
CA ALA A 122 -1.48 -16.38 2.26
C ALA A 122 -2.97 -16.29 1.89
N LEU A 123 -3.30 -15.88 0.66
CA LEU A 123 -4.67 -15.88 0.14
C LEU A 123 -5.24 -17.30 0.08
N ALA A 124 -4.48 -18.26 -0.46
CA ALA A 124 -4.89 -19.67 -0.50
C ALA A 124 -5.11 -20.23 0.91
N GLN A 125 -4.23 -19.94 1.86
CA GLN A 125 -4.38 -20.34 3.27
C GLN A 125 -5.62 -19.72 3.91
N ALA A 126 -5.96 -18.47 3.55
CA ALA A 126 -7.17 -17.79 3.98
C ALA A 126 -8.43 -18.18 3.18
N GLN A 127 -8.32 -19.19 2.31
CA GLN A 127 -9.39 -19.66 1.42
C GLN A 127 -10.00 -18.54 0.55
N ARG A 128 -9.18 -17.56 0.18
CA ARG A 128 -9.50 -16.49 -0.75
C ARG A 128 -9.22 -16.96 -2.18
N ARG A 129 -10.09 -16.61 -3.12
CA ARG A 129 -10.00 -17.02 -4.53
C ARG A 129 -9.34 -15.97 -5.41
N GLU A 130 -9.30 -14.74 -4.92
CA GLU A 130 -8.73 -13.57 -5.56
C GLU A 130 -7.26 -13.79 -5.88
N ARG A 131 -6.82 -13.28 -7.02
CA ARG A 131 -5.41 -13.26 -7.40
C ARG A 131 -4.98 -11.84 -7.70
N TYR A 132 -3.68 -11.65 -7.65
CA TYR A 132 -3.05 -10.37 -7.97
C TYR A 132 -2.05 -10.54 -9.11
N VAL A 133 -1.99 -9.52 -9.96
CA VAL A 133 -0.95 -9.31 -10.96
C VAL A 133 -0.09 -8.14 -10.51
N ALA A 134 1.22 -8.21 -10.71
CA ALA A 134 2.15 -7.15 -10.34
C ALA A 134 2.76 -6.49 -11.57
N TYR A 135 2.80 -5.16 -11.56
CA TYR A 135 3.53 -4.34 -12.53
C TYR A 135 4.72 -3.71 -11.82
N TYR A 136 5.92 -3.97 -12.32
CA TYR A 136 7.16 -3.41 -11.78
C TYR A 136 7.69 -2.27 -12.66
N PHE A 137 8.13 -1.19 -12.02
CA PHE A 137 8.63 0.02 -12.67
C PHE A 137 10.04 0.29 -12.15
N PRO A 138 11.10 -0.05 -12.92
CA PRO A 138 12.47 0.15 -12.49
C PRO A 138 12.81 1.65 -12.41
N ALA A 139 13.31 2.12 -11.25
CA ALA A 139 13.70 3.52 -11.09
C ALA A 139 15.20 3.71 -11.25
N HIS A 140 16.00 2.99 -10.48
CA HIS A 140 17.45 3.19 -10.44
C HIS A 140 18.19 1.87 -10.19
N THR A 141 19.38 1.77 -10.80
CA THR A 141 20.30 0.64 -10.62
C THR A 141 21.61 1.17 -10.08
N TYR A 142 21.95 0.81 -8.83
CA TYR A 142 23.27 1.08 -8.28
C TYR A 142 24.24 0.01 -8.78
N ARG A 143 25.31 0.43 -9.47
CA ARG A 143 26.32 -0.48 -10.03
C ARG A 143 27.63 -0.35 -9.27
N LEU A 144 28.23 -1.48 -8.87
CA LEU A 144 29.60 -1.55 -8.34
C LEU A 144 30.62 -1.59 -9.49
N THR A 145 30.28 -2.34 -10.54
CA THR A 145 31.07 -2.44 -11.78
C THR A 145 30.12 -2.46 -12.98
N SER A 146 30.65 -2.39 -14.21
CA SER A 146 29.85 -2.53 -15.44
C SER A 146 29.07 -3.84 -15.54
N ARG A 147 29.43 -4.86 -14.75
CA ARG A 147 28.81 -6.20 -14.72
C ARG A 147 28.16 -6.55 -13.39
N THR A 148 28.18 -5.66 -12.39
CA THR A 148 27.74 -5.99 -11.02
C THR A 148 26.85 -4.90 -10.45
N ASN A 149 25.58 -5.23 -10.22
CA ASN A 149 24.62 -4.35 -9.53
C ASN A 149 24.73 -4.56 -8.00
N ILE A 150 24.75 -3.47 -7.22
CA ILE A 150 24.73 -3.52 -5.75
C ILE A 150 23.30 -3.73 -5.26
N TYR A 151 22.39 -2.86 -5.72
CA TYR A 151 20.95 -2.98 -5.53
C TYR A 151 20.18 -2.16 -6.57
N THR A 152 18.96 -2.58 -6.86
CA THR A 152 17.98 -1.83 -7.65
C THR A 152 16.85 -1.35 -6.76
N THR A 153 16.23 -0.24 -7.12
CA THR A 153 15.00 0.25 -6.49
C THR A 153 14.02 0.66 -7.56
N GLY A 154 12.73 0.48 -7.28
CA GLY A 154 11.64 0.75 -8.20
C GLY A 154 10.32 0.92 -7.47
N LEU A 155 9.27 1.06 -8.26
CA LEU A 155 7.89 1.09 -7.81
C LEU A 155 7.18 -0.18 -8.26
N ALA A 156 6.12 -0.57 -7.56
CA ALA A 156 5.23 -1.62 -8.04
C ALA A 156 3.76 -1.23 -7.87
N VAL A 157 2.90 -1.78 -8.72
CA VAL A 157 1.45 -1.76 -8.56
C VAL A 157 0.97 -3.20 -8.62
N LEU A 158 0.37 -3.68 -7.54
CA LEU A 158 -0.30 -4.97 -7.48
C LEU A 158 -1.79 -4.70 -7.65
N ALA A 159 -2.42 -5.36 -8.62
CA ALA A 159 -3.83 -5.21 -8.91
C ALA A 159 -4.53 -6.56 -8.87
N ARG A 160 -5.79 -6.59 -8.43
CA ARG A 160 -6.62 -7.79 -8.58
C ARG A 160 -6.73 -8.16 -10.06
N ASP A 161 -6.74 -9.45 -10.34
CA ASP A 161 -6.83 -9.99 -11.70
C ASP A 161 -8.19 -9.76 -12.38
N THR A 162 -9.16 -9.24 -11.63
CA THR A 162 -10.47 -8.79 -12.15
C THR A 162 -10.42 -7.47 -12.88
N PHE A 163 -9.30 -6.72 -12.82
CA PHE A 163 -9.15 -5.47 -13.58
C PHE A 163 -8.58 -5.72 -14.97
N HIS A 164 -9.20 -5.10 -15.96
CA HIS A 164 -8.64 -5.02 -17.30
C HIS A 164 -7.63 -3.87 -17.34
N ILE A 165 -6.47 -4.12 -17.94
CA ILE A 165 -5.42 -3.11 -18.08
C ILE A 165 -5.66 -2.38 -19.40
N GLY A 166 -5.82 -1.06 -19.35
CA GLY A 166 -5.87 -0.23 -20.56
C GLY A 166 -4.47 0.14 -21.06
N HIS A 167 -3.63 0.65 -20.15
CA HIS A 167 -2.29 1.17 -20.46
C HIS A 167 -1.38 1.07 -19.24
N HIS A 168 -0.07 0.88 -19.43
CA HIS A 168 0.93 1.15 -18.39
C HIS A 168 2.28 1.61 -18.97
N ASN A 169 3.10 2.28 -18.15
CA ASN A 169 4.46 2.70 -18.53
C ASN A 169 5.59 1.83 -17.93
N ALA A 170 5.32 0.56 -17.57
CA ALA A 170 6.27 -0.32 -16.88
C ALA A 170 7.65 -0.46 -17.56
N GLU A 171 7.67 -0.54 -18.90
CA GLU A 171 8.90 -0.68 -19.68
C GLU A 171 9.72 0.62 -19.77
N ARG A 172 9.06 1.77 -19.65
CA ARG A 172 9.67 3.10 -19.67
C ARG A 172 8.99 4.00 -18.63
N PRO A 173 9.27 3.80 -17.33
CA PRO A 173 8.70 4.64 -16.29
C PRO A 173 9.11 6.10 -16.50
N HIS A 174 8.22 7.03 -16.15
CA HIS A 174 8.49 8.45 -16.40
C HIS A 174 9.49 8.98 -15.38
N ASP A 175 10.63 9.49 -15.85
CA ASP A 175 11.64 10.11 -15.00
C ASP A 175 11.20 11.50 -14.56
N ILE A 176 11.08 11.71 -13.25
CA ILE A 176 10.72 13.01 -12.67
C ILE A 176 11.91 13.73 -12.06
N THR A 177 13.08 13.09 -11.98
CA THR A 177 14.23 13.53 -11.17
C THR A 177 14.78 14.90 -11.59
N HIS A 178 14.89 15.83 -10.64
CA HIS A 178 15.61 17.07 -10.87
C HIS A 178 17.14 16.87 -10.67
N ARG A 179 17.95 16.97 -11.74
CA ARG A 179 19.40 16.65 -11.73
C ARG A 179 20.36 17.82 -11.98
N ARG A 180 19.95 19.07 -11.75
CA ARG A 180 20.81 20.24 -12.03
C ARG A 180 22.13 20.15 -11.24
N GLY A 181 23.26 20.01 -11.96
CA GLY A 181 24.61 19.97 -11.40
C GLY A 181 25.16 18.60 -10.94
N VAL A 182 24.34 17.54 -10.83
CA VAL A 182 24.78 16.23 -10.28
C VAL A 182 24.16 15.05 -11.04
N LYS A 183 24.42 14.97 -12.35
CA LYS A 183 23.70 14.08 -13.28
C LYS A 183 23.88 12.58 -13.05
N SER A 184 25.02 12.11 -12.53
CA SER A 184 25.35 10.67 -12.47
C SER A 184 25.33 10.04 -11.07
N LEU A 185 25.20 10.84 -10.00
CA LEU A 185 25.21 10.34 -8.61
C LEU A 185 23.82 10.35 -7.95
N LYS A 186 22.89 11.16 -8.45
CA LYS A 186 21.56 11.27 -7.86
C LYS A 186 20.71 10.05 -8.25
N GLN A 187 20.09 9.43 -7.24
CA GLN A 187 19.09 8.40 -7.42
C GLN A 187 17.96 8.91 -8.33
N THR A 188 17.61 8.12 -9.34
CA THR A 188 16.48 8.40 -10.22
C THR A 188 15.19 8.22 -9.43
N ARG A 189 14.29 9.20 -9.57
CA ARG A 189 12.90 9.20 -9.10
C ARG A 189 11.99 9.11 -10.31
N ILE A 190 10.93 8.31 -10.20
CA ILE A 190 10.01 8.02 -11.30
C ILE A 190 8.55 8.21 -10.90
N CYS A 191 7.69 8.33 -11.89
CA CYS A 191 6.25 8.11 -11.78
C CYS A 191 5.84 6.90 -12.61
N ALA A 192 5.31 5.90 -11.92
CA ALA A 192 4.66 4.73 -12.51
C ALA A 192 3.20 5.06 -12.80
N HIS A 193 2.70 4.59 -13.93
CA HIS A 193 1.32 4.80 -14.37
C HIS A 193 0.71 3.49 -14.85
N VAL A 194 -0.51 3.21 -14.38
CA VAL A 194 -1.37 2.15 -14.89
C VAL A 194 -2.79 2.70 -15.03
N SER A 195 -3.40 2.48 -16.19
CA SER A 195 -4.82 2.71 -16.45
C SER A 195 -5.56 1.37 -16.37
N PHE A 196 -6.64 1.36 -15.61
CA PHE A 196 -7.49 0.20 -15.38
C PHE A 196 -8.91 0.47 -15.87
N GLU A 197 -9.59 -0.61 -16.26
CA GLU A 197 -11.03 -0.67 -16.43
C GLU A 197 -11.61 -1.60 -15.35
N HIS A 198 -12.50 -1.03 -14.55
CA HIS A 198 -13.24 -1.74 -13.50
C HIS A 198 -14.34 -2.61 -14.12
N GLU A 199 -14.76 -3.69 -13.44
CA GLU A 199 -15.85 -4.57 -13.91
C GLU A 199 -17.21 -3.85 -14.10
N SER A 200 -17.34 -2.64 -13.56
CA SER A 200 -18.49 -1.76 -13.78
C SER A 200 -18.45 -0.98 -15.11
N GLY A 201 -17.38 -1.14 -15.90
CA GLY A 201 -17.11 -0.40 -17.14
C GLY A 201 -16.52 1.00 -16.92
N GLN A 202 -16.22 1.37 -15.67
CA GLN A 202 -15.56 2.65 -15.35
C GLN A 202 -14.04 2.53 -15.47
N SER A 203 -13.42 3.46 -16.19
CA SER A 203 -11.97 3.56 -16.25
C SER A 203 -11.41 4.47 -15.16
N PHE A 204 -10.21 4.14 -14.68
CA PHE A 204 -9.48 4.99 -13.75
C PHE A 204 -7.97 4.80 -13.88
N ASP A 205 -7.21 5.81 -13.46
CA ASP A 205 -5.76 5.83 -13.56
C ASP A 205 -5.11 5.86 -12.17
N VAL A 206 -4.04 5.08 -12.01
CA VAL A 206 -3.19 5.07 -10.83
C VAL A 206 -1.81 5.57 -11.20
N PHE A 207 -1.39 6.62 -10.52
CA PHE A 207 -0.02 7.13 -10.58
C PHE A 207 0.66 6.83 -9.24
N ASN A 208 1.72 6.03 -9.27
CA ASN A 208 2.52 5.73 -8.09
C ASN A 208 3.86 6.46 -8.22
N THR A 209 4.32 7.15 -7.19
CA THR A 209 5.58 7.91 -7.22
C THR A 209 6.37 7.83 -5.92
N HIS A 210 7.63 8.21 -6.00
CA HIS A 210 8.49 8.42 -4.84
C HIS A 210 9.39 9.63 -5.13
N LEU A 211 9.11 10.78 -4.54
CA LEU A 211 9.91 12.00 -4.76
C LEU A 211 11.26 11.93 -4.04
N SER A 212 12.21 12.78 -4.44
CA SER A 212 13.50 12.87 -3.74
C SER A 212 13.33 13.45 -2.35
N LEU A 213 14.26 13.10 -1.46
CA LEU A 213 14.54 13.91 -0.28
C LEU A 213 14.94 15.35 -0.69
N PRO A 214 14.72 16.35 0.20
CA PRO A 214 15.24 17.69 0.00
C PRO A 214 16.77 17.63 -0.17
N SER A 215 17.31 18.44 -1.07
CA SER A 215 18.75 18.55 -1.26
C SER A 215 19.43 18.96 0.05
N VAL A 216 20.33 18.13 0.56
CA VAL A 216 21.13 18.42 1.78
C VAL A 216 22.01 19.66 1.63
N PHE A 217 22.16 20.22 0.43
CA PHE A 217 22.92 21.44 0.16
C PHE A 217 22.04 22.69 0.06
N SER A 218 20.71 22.56 0.21
CA SER A 218 19.80 23.71 0.25
C SER A 218 19.79 24.34 1.65
N ARG A 219 19.76 25.67 1.73
CA ARG A 219 19.75 26.41 3.00
C ARG A 219 18.52 26.02 3.83
N GLU A 220 17.41 25.83 3.13
CA GLU A 220 16.08 25.47 3.63
C GLU A 220 16.11 24.14 4.41
N PHE A 221 16.97 23.19 4.02
CA PHE A 221 17.16 21.93 4.73
C PHE A 221 17.80 22.11 6.11
N TRP A 222 18.64 23.12 6.31
CA TRP A 222 19.37 23.33 7.56
C TRP A 222 18.73 24.38 8.48
N THR A 223 17.93 25.29 7.93
CA THR A 223 17.47 26.49 8.67
C THR A 223 16.00 26.48 9.07
N GLY A 224 15.20 25.47 8.67
CA GLY A 224 13.78 25.36 9.02
C GLY A 224 13.42 24.13 9.86
N GLU A 225 12.38 24.25 10.70
CA GLU A 225 11.77 23.11 11.43
C GLU A 225 11.01 22.16 10.48
N ALA A 226 10.53 22.67 9.34
CA ALA A 226 9.85 21.89 8.29
C ALA A 226 10.76 21.75 7.05
N ARG A 227 11.51 20.65 6.96
CA ARG A 227 12.54 20.44 5.91
C ARG A 227 12.01 19.75 4.65
N MET A 228 10.98 18.94 4.80
CA MET A 228 10.45 18.03 3.77
C MET A 228 9.41 18.75 2.90
N GLY A 229 9.64 18.79 1.59
CA GLY A 229 8.78 19.46 0.62
C GLY A 229 9.13 20.93 0.35
N PHE A 230 10.21 21.44 0.96
CA PHE A 230 10.68 22.82 0.82
C PHE A 230 11.91 22.94 -0.11
N GLY A 231 12.53 21.82 -0.49
CA GLY A 231 13.70 21.83 -1.36
C GLY A 231 13.33 22.22 -2.80
N PRO A 232 14.15 23.06 -3.47
CA PRO A 232 13.88 23.46 -4.86
C PRO A 232 13.87 22.27 -5.82
N ASN A 233 14.58 21.20 -5.53
CA ASN A 233 14.51 19.99 -6.34
C ASN A 233 13.14 19.28 -6.27
N GLN A 234 12.47 19.36 -5.13
CA GLN A 234 11.21 18.66 -4.90
C GLN A 234 10.06 19.38 -5.60
N ILE A 235 10.06 20.72 -5.63
CA ILE A 235 9.04 21.48 -6.38
C ILE A 235 9.17 21.26 -7.89
N GLU A 236 10.40 21.20 -8.42
CA GLU A 236 10.59 20.87 -9.85
C GLU A 236 10.14 19.43 -10.15
N GLU A 237 10.45 18.47 -9.28
CA GLU A 237 9.95 17.09 -9.39
C GLU A 237 8.41 17.03 -9.35
N ALA A 238 7.77 17.81 -8.47
CA ALA A 238 6.31 17.90 -8.38
C ALA A 238 5.67 18.52 -9.64
N ARG A 239 6.32 19.52 -10.26
CA ARG A 239 5.88 20.07 -11.55
C ARG A 239 5.94 19.04 -12.66
N VAL A 240 7.06 18.32 -12.79
CA VAL A 240 7.20 17.26 -13.80
C VAL A 240 6.18 16.15 -13.57
N LEU A 241 5.93 15.77 -12.32
CA LEU A 241 4.89 14.82 -11.94
C LEU A 241 3.49 15.31 -12.39
N ALA A 242 3.09 16.52 -12.01
CA ALA A 242 1.78 17.08 -12.35
C ALA A 242 1.57 17.16 -13.87
N ASP A 243 2.60 17.60 -14.60
CA ASP A 243 2.59 17.66 -16.05
C ASP A 243 2.48 16.27 -16.70
N PHE A 244 3.16 15.26 -16.13
CA PHE A 244 3.04 13.88 -16.59
C PHE A 244 1.62 13.34 -16.36
N VAL A 245 1.07 13.49 -15.15
CA VAL A 245 -0.31 13.07 -14.84
C VAL A 245 -1.30 13.71 -15.80
N ARG A 246 -1.19 15.02 -16.05
CA ARG A 246 -2.09 15.76 -16.96
C ARG A 246 -2.05 15.20 -18.39
N ARG A 247 -0.86 14.86 -18.89
CA ARG A 247 -0.66 14.37 -20.27
C ARG A 247 -1.02 12.89 -20.44
N GLU A 248 -0.71 12.07 -19.44
CA GLU A 248 -0.76 10.61 -19.58
C GLU A 248 -2.10 9.99 -19.15
N ARG A 249 -2.84 10.66 -18.25
CA ARG A 249 -4.13 10.14 -17.75
C ARG A 249 -5.07 9.78 -18.89
N ARG A 250 -5.70 8.61 -18.78
CA ARG A 250 -6.68 8.08 -19.75
C ARG A 250 -8.12 8.23 -19.26
N SER A 251 -8.30 8.56 -17.99
CA SER A 251 -9.56 8.87 -17.33
C SER A 251 -9.45 10.18 -16.54
N ASP A 252 -10.60 10.82 -16.35
CA ASP A 252 -10.70 11.89 -15.35
C ASP A 252 -10.74 11.34 -13.92
N ASN A 253 -10.99 10.03 -13.75
CA ASN A 253 -10.93 9.36 -12.46
C ASN A 253 -9.48 8.93 -12.22
N PHE A 254 -8.70 9.71 -11.49
CA PHE A 254 -7.32 9.34 -11.20
C PHE A 254 -6.94 9.53 -9.74
N VAL A 255 -5.95 8.75 -9.32
CA VAL A 255 -5.28 8.84 -8.03
C VAL A 255 -3.78 8.95 -8.25
N VAL A 256 -3.12 9.79 -7.46
CA VAL A 256 -1.66 9.91 -7.38
C VAL A 256 -1.25 9.58 -5.96
N VAL A 257 -0.51 8.49 -5.77
CA VAL A 257 -0.13 7.96 -4.46
C VAL A 257 1.38 7.78 -4.34
N GLY A 258 1.86 7.75 -3.11
CA GLY A 258 3.20 7.29 -2.80
C GLY A 258 3.88 8.14 -1.74
N ASP A 259 5.20 8.01 -1.68
CA ASP A 259 6.05 8.77 -0.76
C ASP A 259 6.51 10.06 -1.45
N PHE A 260 5.91 11.18 -1.08
CA PHE A 260 6.26 12.49 -1.66
C PHE A 260 7.45 13.13 -0.97
N ASN A 261 7.97 12.54 0.11
CA ASN A 261 9.02 13.15 0.93
C ASN A 261 8.74 14.63 1.25
N SER A 262 7.45 14.96 1.43
CA SER A 262 6.96 16.32 1.64
C SER A 262 5.89 16.33 2.73
N LEU A 263 5.92 17.35 3.59
CA LEU A 263 4.89 17.51 4.63
C LEU A 263 3.61 18.11 4.04
N PRO A 264 2.44 17.82 4.63
CA PRO A 264 1.22 18.60 4.37
C PRO A 264 1.51 20.10 4.51
N GLY A 265 1.00 20.94 3.61
CA GLY A 265 1.25 22.38 3.52
C GLY A 265 2.66 22.83 3.18
N SER A 266 3.56 21.91 2.84
CA SER A 266 4.83 22.28 2.21
C SER A 266 4.58 22.89 0.82
N PRO A 267 5.56 23.60 0.23
CA PRO A 267 5.45 24.09 -1.14
C PRO A 267 5.04 23.04 -2.17
N VAL A 268 5.53 21.80 -2.06
CA VAL A 268 5.10 20.67 -2.91
C VAL A 268 3.61 20.37 -2.74
N ASP A 269 3.15 20.23 -1.49
CA ASP A 269 1.75 19.91 -1.20
C ASP A 269 0.80 21.03 -1.67
N ARG A 270 1.15 22.30 -1.38
CA ARG A 270 0.37 23.46 -1.83
C ARG A 270 0.34 23.58 -3.34
N PHE A 271 1.46 23.36 -4.02
CA PHE A 271 1.48 23.35 -5.48
C PHE A 271 0.51 22.29 -6.05
N LEU A 272 0.56 21.06 -5.54
CA LEU A 272 -0.32 19.99 -6.03
C LEU A 272 -1.80 20.27 -5.73
N ARG A 273 -2.12 20.82 -4.56
CA ARG A 273 -3.51 21.07 -4.15
C ARG A 273 -4.09 22.36 -4.71
N GLU A 274 -3.38 23.47 -4.55
CA GLU A 274 -3.88 24.83 -4.77
C GLU A 274 -3.63 25.29 -6.20
N GLU A 275 -2.48 24.97 -6.79
CA GLU A 275 -2.16 25.38 -8.17
C GLU A 275 -2.61 24.35 -9.21
N ILE A 276 -2.43 23.05 -8.92
CA ILE A 276 -2.79 21.96 -9.84
C ILE A 276 -4.25 21.49 -9.63
N GLY A 277 -4.81 21.70 -8.44
CA GLY A 277 -6.20 21.32 -8.13
C GLY A 277 -6.37 19.85 -7.74
N PHE A 278 -5.32 19.16 -7.31
CA PHE A 278 -5.46 17.80 -6.78
C PHE A 278 -6.11 17.81 -5.40
N VAL A 279 -6.99 16.85 -5.16
CA VAL A 279 -7.62 16.63 -3.86
C VAL A 279 -6.71 15.75 -3.00
N ASP A 280 -6.24 16.30 -1.88
CA ASP A 280 -5.69 15.51 -0.77
C ASP A 280 -6.82 14.71 -0.11
N ALA A 281 -6.89 13.44 -0.45
CA ALA A 281 -7.95 12.54 -0.01
C ALA A 281 -7.92 12.31 1.50
N PHE A 282 -6.71 12.19 2.08
CA PHE A 282 -6.55 11.87 3.50
C PHE A 282 -7.05 13.02 4.36
N ALA A 283 -6.57 14.24 4.10
CA ALA A 283 -7.01 15.42 4.84
C ALA A 283 -8.51 15.70 4.62
N LYS A 284 -9.02 15.54 3.38
CA LYS A 284 -10.43 15.76 3.05
C LYS A 284 -11.36 14.83 3.83
N VAL A 285 -11.08 13.53 3.84
CA VAL A 285 -11.93 12.54 4.53
C VAL A 285 -11.85 12.67 6.05
N ARG A 286 -10.67 12.97 6.58
CA ARG A 286 -10.46 13.15 8.02
C ARG A 286 -10.91 14.53 8.52
N CYS A 287 -11.27 15.44 7.62
CA CYS A 287 -11.53 16.85 7.91
C CYS A 287 -10.36 17.52 8.66
N PHE A 288 -9.12 17.13 8.33
CA PHE A 288 -7.94 17.66 8.99
C PHE A 288 -7.53 19.02 8.44
N SER A 289 -7.16 19.92 9.35
CA SER A 289 -6.32 21.08 9.05
C SER A 289 -4.91 20.66 8.64
N GLU A 290 -4.13 21.60 8.07
CA GLU A 290 -2.71 21.37 7.73
C GLU A 290 -1.92 20.87 8.96
N THR A 291 -2.16 21.47 10.13
CA THR A 291 -1.48 21.10 11.39
C THR A 291 -1.84 19.69 11.84
N GLU A 292 -3.12 19.32 11.78
CA GLU A 292 -3.57 17.97 12.15
C GLU A 292 -3.03 16.91 11.17
N ALA A 293 -3.02 17.22 9.87
CA ALA A 293 -2.42 16.35 8.87
C ALA A 293 -0.93 16.13 9.15
N ARG A 294 -0.16 17.20 9.42
CA ARG A 294 1.26 17.09 9.81
C ARG A 294 1.48 16.24 11.06
N ALA A 295 0.56 16.32 12.02
CA ALA A 295 0.62 15.59 13.28
C ALA A 295 0.28 14.09 13.13
N PHE A 296 -0.16 13.63 11.95
CA PHE A 296 -0.38 12.22 11.65
C PHE A 296 0.84 11.64 10.93
N PRO A 297 1.82 11.02 11.63
CA PRO A 297 3.01 10.53 10.96
C PRO A 297 2.71 9.28 10.13
N THR A 298 3.16 9.25 8.89
CA THR A 298 3.16 8.06 8.02
C THR A 298 4.53 7.37 8.00
N ALA A 299 5.57 8.05 8.47
CA ALA A 299 6.94 7.57 8.49
C ALA A 299 7.66 7.95 9.78
N GLY A 300 8.71 7.19 10.11
CA GLY A 300 9.60 7.52 11.22
C GLY A 300 11.05 7.17 10.97
N PHE A 301 11.95 8.08 11.34
CA PHE A 301 13.39 7.87 11.28
C PHE A 301 14.04 8.34 12.57
N MET A 302 14.68 7.43 13.31
CA MET A 302 15.13 7.68 14.68
C MET A 302 13.99 8.23 15.56
N ASN A 303 14.13 9.43 16.11
CA ASN A 303 13.11 10.11 16.92
C ASN A 303 12.17 11.00 16.08
N LEU A 304 12.42 11.16 14.77
CA LEU A 304 11.57 11.94 13.89
C LEU A 304 10.33 11.16 13.47
N ARG A 305 9.22 11.87 13.37
CA ARG A 305 7.90 11.36 12.96
C ARG A 305 7.34 12.36 11.95
N MET A 306 6.98 11.89 10.76
CA MET A 306 6.65 12.75 9.64
C MET A 306 5.51 12.17 8.82
N HIS A 307 4.66 13.03 8.26
CA HIS A 307 3.67 12.67 7.24
C HIS A 307 4.30 12.88 5.87
N LEU A 308 4.72 11.81 5.21
CA LEU A 308 5.46 11.84 3.94
C LEU A 308 4.72 11.14 2.80
N ASP A 309 3.82 10.22 3.14
CA ASP A 309 3.04 9.45 2.20
C ASP A 309 1.71 10.18 1.95
N HIS A 310 1.28 10.30 0.69
CA HIS A 310 0.06 11.03 0.34
C HIS A 310 -0.83 10.24 -0.62
N VAL A 311 -2.11 10.56 -0.60
CA VAL A 311 -3.11 10.11 -1.57
C VAL A 311 -3.78 11.35 -2.15
N TYR A 312 -3.32 11.78 -3.32
CA TYR A 312 -3.93 12.83 -4.12
C TYR A 312 -4.86 12.25 -5.18
N SER A 313 -5.81 13.03 -5.66
CA SER A 313 -6.77 12.55 -6.67
C SER A 313 -7.43 13.66 -7.47
N SER A 314 -8.10 13.27 -8.55
CA SER A 314 -9.14 14.09 -9.18
C SER A 314 -10.30 14.37 -8.22
N GLU A 315 -11.04 15.45 -8.43
CA GLU A 315 -12.27 15.76 -7.67
C GLU A 315 -13.40 14.75 -7.88
N ARG A 316 -13.34 13.95 -8.94
CA ARG A 316 -14.40 13.00 -9.34
C ARG A 316 -14.49 11.77 -8.45
N LEU A 317 -13.40 11.43 -7.73
CA LEU A 317 -13.40 10.28 -6.84
C LEU A 317 -14.11 10.62 -5.53
N GLN A 318 -15.11 9.82 -5.17
CA GLN A 318 -15.77 9.93 -3.87
C GLN A 318 -15.02 9.12 -2.83
N TRP A 319 -14.23 9.77 -1.97
CA TRP A 319 -13.53 9.11 -0.88
C TRP A 319 -14.47 8.76 0.27
N LEU A 320 -14.36 7.54 0.77
CA LEU A 320 -15.22 6.99 1.82
C LEU A 320 -14.55 7.09 3.19
N ASP A 321 -13.35 6.52 3.33
CA ASP A 321 -12.61 6.47 4.59
C ASP A 321 -11.16 6.04 4.39
N PHE A 322 -10.38 6.13 5.47
CA PHE A 322 -9.03 5.58 5.58
C PHE A 322 -8.95 4.52 6.69
N THR A 323 -9.97 3.67 6.81
CA THR A 323 -10.06 2.66 7.88
C THR A 323 -8.91 1.65 7.76
N GLY A 324 -8.23 1.40 8.88
CA GLY A 324 -7.04 0.54 8.94
C GLY A 324 -5.72 1.29 8.77
N THR A 325 -5.76 2.57 8.36
CA THR A 325 -4.59 3.45 8.43
C THR A 325 -4.36 3.86 9.89
N HIS A 326 -3.17 3.58 10.40
CA HIS A 326 -2.74 3.97 11.75
C HIS A 326 -1.46 4.80 11.65
N PRO A 327 -1.28 5.83 12.49
CA PRO A 327 -0.07 6.64 12.46
C PRO A 327 1.16 5.82 12.87
N PHE A 328 2.32 6.15 12.30
CA PHE A 328 3.58 5.51 12.61
C PHE A 328 3.88 5.58 14.11
N GLY A 329 4.35 4.46 14.67
CA GLY A 329 4.62 4.30 16.10
C GLY A 329 3.42 3.84 16.92
N HIS A 330 2.21 3.79 16.34
CA HIS A 330 1.04 3.18 16.98
C HIS A 330 0.97 1.68 16.72
N LYS A 331 0.28 0.96 17.61
CA LYS A 331 -0.05 -0.45 17.38
C LYS A 331 -1.04 -0.55 16.21
N GLY A 332 -0.73 -1.38 15.24
CA GLY A 332 -1.54 -1.64 14.04
C GLY A 332 -1.03 -2.86 13.29
N ALA A 333 -1.79 -3.34 12.29
CA ALA A 333 -1.47 -4.57 11.57
C ALA A 333 -0.12 -4.50 10.80
N PHE A 334 0.32 -3.28 10.46
CA PHE A 334 1.58 -3.01 9.76
C PHE A 334 2.70 -2.51 10.68
N ALA A 335 2.48 -2.45 12.00
CA ALA A 335 3.45 -1.90 12.94
C ALA A 335 4.77 -2.68 12.92
N GLY A 336 5.87 -1.94 12.70
CA GLY A 336 7.24 -2.48 12.66
C GLY A 336 7.58 -3.32 11.43
N LEU A 337 6.74 -3.29 10.38
CA LEU A 337 7.01 -3.98 9.12
C LEU A 337 7.86 -3.14 8.15
N SER A 338 7.80 -1.81 8.28
CA SER A 338 8.62 -0.81 7.57
C SER A 338 8.85 0.40 8.49
N ASP A 339 9.75 1.30 8.10
CA ASP A 339 9.83 2.66 8.64
C ASP A 339 8.68 3.58 8.17
N HIS A 340 7.81 3.08 7.28
CA HIS A 340 6.54 3.67 6.92
C HIS A 340 5.35 2.81 7.38
N VAL A 341 4.17 3.42 7.41
CA VAL A 341 2.87 2.75 7.55
C VAL A 341 2.03 3.03 6.31
N PRO A 342 1.20 2.07 5.85
CA PRO A 342 0.42 2.26 4.65
C PRO A 342 -0.71 3.28 4.85
N LEU A 343 -0.98 4.06 3.81
CA LEU A 343 -2.27 4.72 3.65
C LEU A 343 -3.23 3.74 2.98
N ILE A 344 -4.27 3.33 3.70
CA ILE A 344 -5.31 2.38 3.27
C ILE A 344 -6.58 3.19 3.05
N ALA A 345 -6.90 3.44 1.79
CA ALA A 345 -7.98 4.32 1.37
C ALA A 345 -9.12 3.52 0.72
N ARG A 346 -10.36 3.98 0.91
CA ARG A 346 -11.52 3.52 0.14
C ARG A 346 -12.14 4.69 -0.62
N CYS A 347 -12.44 4.48 -1.90
CA CYS A 347 -13.20 5.43 -2.71
C CYS A 347 -14.25 4.71 -3.55
N ARG A 348 -15.19 5.47 -4.12
CA ARG A 348 -16.04 5.01 -5.20
C ARG A 348 -15.66 5.70 -6.49
N LEU A 349 -15.63 4.93 -7.56
CA LEU A 349 -15.69 5.48 -8.91
C LEU A 349 -17.07 6.12 -9.11
N PRO A 350 -17.14 7.28 -9.77
CA PRO A 350 -18.43 7.87 -10.10
C PRO A 350 -19.25 6.85 -10.89
N GLY A 351 -20.51 6.65 -10.49
CA GLY A 351 -21.41 5.78 -11.23
C GLY A 351 -21.52 6.26 -12.68
N SER A 352 -21.74 5.33 -13.62
CA SER A 352 -22.10 5.69 -14.98
C SER A 352 -23.33 6.58 -14.91
N ALA A 353 -23.17 7.89 -15.16
CA ALA A 353 -24.30 8.72 -15.52
C ALA A 353 -24.81 8.15 -16.84
N GLY A 354 -25.91 7.40 -16.77
CA GLY A 354 -26.60 6.88 -17.95
C GLY A 354 -27.12 7.98 -18.84
#